data_AF-A0A527XGG5-F1
#
_entry.id   AF-A0A527XGG5-F1
#
_cell.length_a   1.000
_cell.length_b   1.000
_cell.length_c   1.000
_cell.angle_alpha   90.00
_cell.angle_beta   90.00
_cell.angle_gamma   90.00
#
_symmetry.space_group_name_H-M   'P 1'
#
loop_
_entity.id
_entity.type
_entity.pdbx_description
1 polymer ?
#
loop_
_entity_poly.entity_id
_entity_poly.type
_entity_poly.pdbx_seq_one_letter_code
_entity_poly.pdbx_strand_id
1 'polypeptide(L)' 'IYPGETIEAASLKQVTLIPGKHKPDGMATRSEELQGKVAKRTLLPGRYIPVTAIREAWLVEQGASVQVYFTAGALT' A
#
# COMPACT_ATOMS: atom_id res chain seq x y z
N ILE A 1 10.36 -4.04 5.03
CA ILE A 1 9.31 -3.01 5.16
C ILE A 1 8.71 -3.12 6.55
N TYR A 2 8.88 -2.10 7.37
CA TYR A 2 8.43 -2.03 8.75
C TYR A 2 7.01 -1.43 8.87
N PRO A 3 6.33 -1.60 10.02
CA PRO A 3 5.02 -0.99 10.23
C PRO A 3 5.08 0.54 10.06
N GLY A 4 4.16 1.11 9.30
CA GLY A 4 4.12 2.54 8.98
C GLY A 4 4.87 2.93 7.71
N GLU A 5 5.75 2.07 7.18
CA GLU A 5 6.47 2.37 5.95
C GLU A 5 5.60 2.18 4.71
N THR A 6 5.82 3.04 3.73
CA THR A 6 5.25 2.93 2.38
C THR A 6 5.93 1.80 1.62
N ILE A 7 5.12 1.00 0.93
CA ILE A 7 5.59 -0.05 0.03
C ILE A 7 5.96 0.58 -1.30
N GLU A 8 7.25 0.72 -1.53
CA GLU A 8 7.80 1.20 -2.80
C GLU A 8 8.03 0.05 -3.79
N ALA A 9 7.92 0.35 -5.09
CA ALA A 9 8.17 -0.63 -6.15
C ALA A 9 9.59 -1.23 -6.06
N ALA A 10 10.58 -0.45 -5.64
CA ALA A 10 11.96 -0.91 -5.46
C ALA A 10 12.12 -1.96 -4.34
N SER A 11 11.19 -1.98 -3.38
CA SER A 11 11.15 -2.99 -2.31
C SER A 11 10.40 -4.26 -2.71
N LEU A 12 9.78 -4.29 -3.89
CA LEU A 12 9.03 -5.43 -4.40
C LEU A 12 9.86 -6.27 -5.36
N LYS A 13 9.65 -7.58 -5.32
CA LYS A 13 10.20 -8.53 -6.29
C LYS A 13 9.08 -9.23 -7.01
N GLN A 14 8.99 -9.04 -8.32
CA GLN A 14 8.08 -9.81 -9.15
C GLN A 14 8.59 -11.24 -9.30
N VAL A 15 7.71 -12.21 -9.07
CA VAL A 15 8.02 -13.64 -9.19
C VAL A 15 6.97 -14.28 -10.08
N THR A 16 7.42 -14.92 -11.15
CA THR A 16 6.55 -15.71 -12.02
C THR A 16 6.29 -17.07 -11.38
N LEU A 17 5.02 -17.43 -11.23
CA LEU A 17 4.64 -18.75 -10.74
C LEU A 17 4.91 -19.81 -11.82
N ILE A 18 5.41 -20.97 -11.39
CA ILE A 18 5.53 -22.14 -12.27
C ILE A 18 4.13 -22.61 -12.71
N PRO A 19 4.01 -23.24 -13.89
CA PRO A 19 2.73 -23.74 -14.38
C PRO A 19 2.00 -24.63 -13.36
N GLY A 20 0.68 -24.41 -13.20
CA GLY A 20 -0.16 -25.14 -12.24
C GLY A 20 -0.08 -24.65 -10.79
N LYS A 21 0.74 -23.63 -10.49
CA LYS A 21 0.71 -22.95 -9.19
C LYS A 21 -0.17 -21.70 -9.27
N HIS A 22 -0.98 -21.52 -8.25
CA HIS A 22 -1.84 -20.35 -8.08
C HIS A 22 -1.40 -19.53 -6.88
N LYS A 23 -1.71 -18.23 -6.91
CA LYS A 23 -1.52 -17.38 -5.73
C LYS A 23 -2.41 -17.90 -4.59
N PRO A 24 -1.93 -17.88 -3.33
CA PRO A 24 -2.80 -18.14 -2.19
C PRO A 24 -3.91 -17.09 -2.08
N ASP A 25 -5.04 -17.48 -1.52
CA ASP A 25 -6.15 -16.56 -1.27
C ASP A 25 -5.77 -15.47 -0.26
N GLY A 26 -6.35 -14.29 -0.43
CA GLY A 26 -6.08 -13.15 0.45
C GLY A 26 -4.67 -12.53 0.33
N MET A 27 -3.86 -12.99 -0.63
CA MET A 27 -2.55 -12.40 -0.93
C MET A 27 -2.66 -11.37 -2.05
N ALA A 28 -2.02 -10.22 -1.84
CA ALA A 28 -1.76 -9.22 -2.87
C ALA A 28 -0.54 -9.68 -3.68
N THR A 29 -0.71 -9.79 -4.99
CA THR A 29 0.34 -10.32 -5.90
C THR A 29 0.60 -9.44 -7.10
N ARG A 30 -0.23 -8.41 -7.32
CA ARG A 30 0.00 -7.44 -8.38
C ARG A 30 0.66 -6.19 -7.82
N SER A 31 1.53 -5.57 -8.60
CA SER A 31 2.23 -4.33 -8.23
C SER A 31 1.27 -3.21 -7.83
N GLU A 32 0.18 -3.06 -8.58
CA GLU A 32 -0.86 -2.06 -8.38
C GLU A 32 -1.67 -2.27 -7.09
N GLU A 33 -1.68 -3.48 -6.54
CA GLU A 33 -2.30 -3.78 -5.25
C GLU A 33 -1.40 -3.41 -4.07
N LEU A 34 -0.14 -3.03 -4.31
CA LEU A 34 0.90 -2.88 -3.29
C LEU A 34 1.55 -1.49 -3.29
N GLN A 35 1.83 -0.93 -4.47
CA GLN A 35 2.57 0.31 -4.60
C GLN A 35 1.85 1.48 -3.92
N GLY A 36 2.55 2.18 -3.02
CA GLY A 36 2.01 3.33 -2.29
C GLY A 36 1.14 2.96 -1.07
N LYS A 37 0.88 1.68 -0.82
CA LYS A 37 0.23 1.23 0.42
C LYS A 37 1.20 1.28 1.60
N VAL A 38 0.66 1.31 2.80
CA VAL A 38 1.44 1.33 4.04
C VAL A 38 1.33 -0.01 4.76
N ALA A 39 2.47 -0.52 5.24
CA ALA A 39 2.52 -1.76 6.01
C ALA A 39 1.93 -1.58 7.42
N LYS A 40 1.06 -2.51 7.84
CA LYS A 40 0.50 -2.57 9.20
C LYS A 40 1.35 -3.41 10.17
N ARG A 41 2.24 -4.24 9.62
CA ARG A 41 3.19 -5.10 10.35
C ARG A 41 4.47 -5.23 9.53
N THR A 42 5.54 -5.75 10.13
CA THR A 42 6.78 -6.03 9.37
C THR A 42 6.53 -7.04 8.25
N LEU A 43 6.87 -6.66 7.02
CA LEU A 43 6.86 -7.54 5.85
C LEU A 43 8.29 -8.03 5.59
N LEU A 44 8.45 -9.35 5.58
CA LEU A 44 9.73 -10.01 5.38
C LEU A 44 9.99 -10.27 3.89
N PRO A 45 11.25 -10.21 3.45
CA PRO A 45 11.62 -10.50 2.06
C PRO A 45 11.25 -11.94 1.67
N GLY A 46 10.86 -12.13 0.41
CA GLY A 46 10.53 -13.46 -0.15
C GLY A 46 9.23 -14.06 0.37
N ARG A 47 8.42 -13.32 1.12
CA ARG A 47 7.08 -13.74 1.57
C ARG A 47 6.00 -13.09 0.73
N TYR A 48 4.88 -13.80 0.55
CA TYR A 48 3.65 -13.17 0.08
C TYR A 48 3.19 -12.08 1.05
N ILE A 49 2.53 -11.06 0.51
CA ILE A 49 1.99 -9.96 1.29
C ILE A 49 0.48 -10.17 1.44
N PRO A 50 -0.03 -10.46 2.64
CA PRO A 50 -1.47 -10.53 2.88
C PRO A 50 -2.12 -9.16 2.71
N VAL A 51 -3.29 -9.10 2.08
CA VAL A 51 -4.07 -7.85 1.94
C VAL A 51 -4.40 -7.24 3.31
N THR A 52 -4.59 -8.07 4.33
CA THR A 52 -4.86 -7.63 5.71
C THR A 52 -3.66 -7.01 6.42
N ALA A 53 -2.44 -7.19 5.86
CA ALA A 53 -1.20 -6.65 6.41
C ALA A 53 -0.86 -5.25 5.87
N ILE A 54 -1.68 -4.70 4.98
CA ILE A 54 -1.46 -3.41 4.32
C ILE A 54 -2.72 -2.53 4.42
N ARG A 55 -2.54 -1.24 4.21
CA ARG A 55 -3.63 -0.25 4.15
C ARG A 55 -3.31 0.82 3.11
N GLU A 56 -4.29 1.61 2.71
CA GLU A 56 -3.99 2.83 1.94
C GLU A 56 -3.14 3.79 2.77
N ALA A 57 -2.28 4.56 2.09
CA ALA A 57 -1.60 5.69 2.69
C ALA A 57 -2.64 6.69 3.22
N TRP A 58 -2.33 7.31 4.36
CA TRP A 58 -3.18 8.40 4.84
C TRP A 58 -2.97 9.60 3.92
N LEU A 59 -4.06 10.22 3.46
CA LEU A 59 -3.97 11.48 2.72
C LEU A 59 -3.44 12.63 3.60
N VAL A 60 -3.70 12.53 4.90
CA VAL A 60 -3.25 13.48 5.93
C VAL A 60 -2.81 12.69 7.15
N GLU A 61 -1.57 12.92 7.59
CA GLU A 61 -1.07 12.35 8.83
C GLU A 61 -1.50 13.19 10.03
N GLN A 62 -1.70 12.56 11.18
CA GLN A 62 -2.10 13.28 12.40
C GLN A 62 -1.05 14.36 12.74
N GLY A 63 -1.50 15.61 12.87
CA GLY A 63 -0.63 16.76 13.14
C GLY A 63 -0.11 17.49 11.90
N ALA A 64 -0.40 17.01 10.69
CA ALA A 64 -0.08 17.75 9.47
C ALA A 64 -0.97 19.00 9.33
N SER A 65 -0.38 20.14 8.98
CA SER A 65 -1.13 21.35 8.62
C SER A 65 -1.85 21.10 7.29
N VAL A 66 -3.18 21.27 7.28
CA VAL A 66 -4.01 21.06 6.10
C VAL A 66 -4.62 22.37 5.61
N GLN A 67 -4.72 22.54 4.30
CA GLN A 67 -5.42 23.67 3.70
C GLN A 67 -6.88 23.31 3.44
N VAL A 68 -7.81 24.07 4.02
CA VAL A 68 -9.24 23.94 3.76
C VAL A 68 -9.65 25.00 2.74
N TYR A 69 -10.19 24.57 1.61
CA TYR A 69 -10.83 25.47 0.65
C TYR A 69 -12.33 25.51 0.93
N PHE A 70 -12.86 26.70 1.22
CA PHE A 70 -14.30 26.94 1.32
C PHE A 70 -14.75 27.66 0.05
N THR A 71 -15.71 27.08 -0.67
CA THR A 71 -16.27 27.66 -1.89
C THR A 71 -17.76 27.92 -1.70
N ALA A 72 -18.22 29.14 -1.97
CA ALA A 72 -19.62 29.52 -1.89
C ALA A 72 -20.00 30.46 -3.04
N GLY A 73 -20.72 29.91 -4.03
CA GLY A 73 -21.09 30.65 -5.23
C GLY A 73 -19.87 31.02 -6.09
N ALA A 74 -19.80 32.26 -6.57
CA ALA A 74 -18.67 32.78 -7.36
C ALA A 74 -17.47 33.26 -6.52
N LEU A 75 -17.49 33.03 -5.20
CA LEU A 75 -16.37 33.33 -4.31
C LEU A 75 -15.61 32.03 -4.00
N THR A 76 -14.40 31.96 -4.53
CA THR A 76 -13.35 30.97 -4.23
C THR A 76 -12.16 31.67 -3.62
#